data_AF-A0A7X3GFH8-F1
#
_entry.id   AF-A0A7X3GFH8-F1
#
_cell.length_a   1.000
_cell.length_b   1.000
_cell.length_c   1.000
_cell.angle_alpha   90.00
_cell.angle_beta   90.00
_cell.angle_gamma   90.00
#
_symmetry.space_group_name_H-M   'P 1'
#
loop_
_entity.id
_entity.type
_entity.pdbx_description
1 polymer ?
#
loop_
_entity_poly.entity_id
_entity_poly.type
_entity_poly.pdbx_seq_one_letter_code
_entity_poly.pdbx_strand_id
1 'polypeptide(L)' 'MMLWGTLLAIGLIVVLSILFGPYGAFIVIVLLFGFVFSNYYSNKRIEHDLRQIKQKLGVTNDTTQE' A
#
# COMPACT_ATOMS: atom_id res chain seq x y z
N MET A 1 7.51 -15.78 12.28
CA MET A 1 7.42 -14.53 11.49
C MET A 1 6.21 -13.68 11.88
N MET A 2 5.00 -14.25 11.95
CA MET A 2 3.78 -13.51 12.32
C MET A 2 3.83 -12.86 13.71
N LEU A 3 4.33 -13.57 14.73
CA LEU A 3 4.44 -13.05 16.12
C LEU A 3 5.31 -11.79 16.26
N TRP A 4 6.42 -11.73 15.51
CA TRP A 4 7.29 -10.55 15.51
C TRP A 4 6.61 -9.35 14.86
N GLY A 5 5.86 -9.57 13.77
CA GLY A 5 5.05 -8.52 13.15
C GLY A 5 3.97 -7.99 14.08
N THR A 6 3.29 -8.88 14.81
CA THR A 6 2.25 -8.49 15.77
C THR A 6 2.82 -7.70 16.95
N LEU A 7 3.95 -8.12 17.52
CA LEU A 7 4.64 -7.38 18.60
C LEU A 7 5.06 -5.98 18.17
N LEU A 8 5.58 -5.86 16.95
CA LEU A 8 5.99 -4.58 16.38
C LEU A 8 4.78 -3.67 16.14
N ALA A 9 3.67 -4.21 15.62
CA ALA A 9 2.43 -3.48 15.41
C ALA A 9 1.82 -2.94 16.72
N ILE A 10 1.78 -3.78 17.77
CA ILE A 10 1.27 -3.37 19.09
C ILE A 10 2.15 -2.26 19.68
N GLY A 11 3.48 -2.42 19.63
CA GLY A 11 4.40 -1.40 20.13
C GLY A 11 4.24 -0.06 19.40
N LEU A 12 4.08 -0.10 18.07
CA LEU A 12 3.89 1.09 17.25
C LEU A 12 2.58 1.80 17.58
N ILE A 13 1.48 1.06 17.80
CA ILE A 13 0.19 1.61 18.23
C ILE A 13 0.30 2.27 19.60
N VAL A 14 0.97 1.64 20.57
CA VAL A 14 1.16 2.19 21.91
C VAL A 14 1.99 3.48 21.87
N VAL A 15 3.09 3.48 21.12
CA VAL A 15 3.95 4.66 20.95
C VAL A 15 3.18 5.80 20.27
N LEU A 16 2.42 5.51 19.22
CA LEU A 16 1.56 6.51 18.55
C LEU A 16 0.49 7.07 19.50
N SER A 17 -0.12 6.22 20.32
CA SER A 17 -1.16 6.64 21.25
C SER A 17 -0.61 7.51 22.38
N ILE A 18 0.61 7.24 22.86
CA ILE A 18 1.27 8.07 23.89
C ILE A 18 1.75 9.39 23.29
N LEU A 19 2.37 9.35 22.11
CA LEU A 19 2.99 10.54 21.49
C LEU A 19 1.94 11.55 21.01
N PHE A 20 0.77 11.08 20.55
CA PHE A 20 -0.25 11.95 19.96
C PHE A 20 -1.53 12.09 20.79
N GLY A 21 -1.66 11.36 21.90
CA GLY A 21 -2.81 11.44 22.79
C GLY A 21 -4.15 11.29 22.04
N PRO A 22 -5.15 12.18 22.25
CA PRO A 22 -6.46 12.07 21.58
C PRO A 22 -6.38 12.26 20.05
N TYR A 23 -5.28 12.82 19.53
CA TYR A 23 -5.07 13.00 18.09
C TYR A 23 -4.46 11.78 17.40
N GLY A 24 -4.09 10.73 18.15
CA GLY A 24 -3.52 9.51 17.59
C GLY A 24 -4.43 8.84 16.54
N ALA A 25 -5.75 8.92 16.71
CA ALA A 25 -6.71 8.40 15.74
C ALA A 25 -6.61 9.08 14.36
N PHE A 26 -6.38 10.40 14.33
CA PHE A 26 -6.22 11.14 13.07
C PHE A 26 -4.97 10.70 12.31
N ILE A 27 -3.89 10.40 13.03
CA ILE A 27 -2.64 9.97 12.41
C ILE A 27 -2.74 8.56 11.86
N VAL A 28 -3.46 7.67 12.55
CA VAL A 28 -3.76 6.33 12.00
C VAL A 28 -4.53 6.46 10.68
N ILE A 29 -5.51 7.36 10.60
CA ILE A 29 -6.27 7.61 9.36
C ILE A 29 -5.35 8.14 8.25
N VAL A 30 -4.47 9.11 8.55
CA VAL A 30 -3.52 9.66 7.57
C VAL A 30 -2.54 8.59 7.08
N LEU A 31 -2.02 7.74 7.98
CA LEU A 31 -1.13 6.65 7.64
C LEU A 31 -1.82 5.59 6.77
N LEU A 32 -3.05 5.21 7.12
CA LEU A 32 -3.86 4.29 6.31
C LEU A 32 -4.13 4.88 4.92
N PHE A 33 -4.48 6.15 4.85
CA PHE A 33 -4.72 6.83 3.57
C PHE A 33 -3.44 6.88 2.72
N GLY A 34 -2.30 7.24 3.31
CA GLY A 34 -1.01 7.24 2.64
C GLY A 34 -0.59 5.84 2.19
N PHE A 35 -0.85 4.81 3.00
CA PHE A 35 -0.57 3.43 2.65
C PHE A 35 -1.42 2.93 1.47
N VAL A 36 -2.73 3.18 1.50
CA VAL A 36 -3.65 2.83 0.40
C VAL A 36 -3.26 3.58 -0.87
N PHE A 37 -2.99 4.88 -0.77
CA PHE A 37 -2.58 5.69 -1.91
C PHE A 37 -1.25 5.23 -2.51
N SER A 38 -0.26 4.91 -1.66
CA SER A 38 1.02 4.37 -2.10
C SER A 38 0.87 3.02 -2.78
N ASN A 39 0.01 2.14 -2.25
CA ASN A 39 -0.27 0.85 -2.87
C ASN A 39 -0.97 1.02 -4.22
N TYR A 40 -1.96 1.89 -4.31
CA TYR A 40 -2.64 2.20 -5.57
C TYR A 40 -1.66 2.73 -6.62
N TYR A 41 -0.79 3.67 -6.23
CA TYR A 41 0.21 4.23 -7.13
C TYR A 41 1.25 3.20 -7.57
N SER A 42 1.76 2.39 -6.64
CA SER A 42 2.66 1.27 -6.96
C SER A 42 2.02 0.26 -7.90
N ASN A 43 0.75 -0.09 -7.67
CA ASN A 43 0.05 -1.05 -8.52
C ASN A 43 -0.14 -0.50 -9.94
N LYS A 44 -0.51 0.78 -10.07
CA LYS A 44 -0.63 1.46 -11.36
C LYS A 44 0.72 1.59 -12.09
N ARG A 45 1.81 1.80 -11.35
CA ARG A 45 3.17 1.82 -11.90
C ARG A 45 3.57 0.44 -12.43
N ILE A 46 3.28 -0.62 -11.67
CA ILE A 46 3.53 -2.01 -12.08
C ILE A 46 2.71 -2.36 -13.32
N GLU A 47 1.42 -1.99 -13.37
CA GLU A 47 0.57 -2.19 -14.56
C GLU A 47 1.12 -1.49 -15.79
N HIS A 48 1.56 -0.24 -15.64
CA HIS A 48 2.14 0.54 -16.73
C HIS A 48 3.43 -0.10 -17.25
N ASP A 49 4.33 -0.50 -16.35
CA ASP A 49 5.58 -1.17 -16.71
C ASP A 49 5.32 -2.52 -17.40
N LEU A 50 4.35 -3.30 -16.90
CA LEU A 50 3.88 -4.53 -17.54
C LEU A 50 3.30 -4.28 -18.93
N ARG A 51 2.56 -3.19 -19.12
CA ARG A 51 1.98 -2.82 -20.41
C ARG A 51 3.05 -2.45 -21.42
N GLN A 52 4.08 -1.71 -21.02
CA GLN A 52 5.24 -1.41 -21.88
C GLN A 52 6.03 -2.67 -22.26
N ILE A 53 6.22 -3.58 -21.30
CA ILE A 53 6.90 -4.87 -21.55
C ILE A 53 6.08 -5.71 -22.53
N LYS A 54 4.76 -5.83 -22.32
CA LYS A 54 3.85 -6.54 -23.23
C LYS A 54 3.85 -5.96 -24.65
N GLN A 55 3.90 -4.63 -24.80
CA GLN A 55 4.04 -3.97 -26.09
C GLN A 55 5.38 -4.31 -26.77
N LYS A 56 6.49 -4.29 -26.03
CA LYS A 56 7.82 -4.64 -26.56
C LYS A 56 7.95 -6.13 -26.92
N LEU A 57 7.26 -7.01 -26.19
CA LEU A 57 7.20 -8.44 -26.50
C LEU A 57 6.19 -8.80 -27.60
N GLY A 58 5.41 -7.83 -28.11
CA GLY A 58 4.37 -8.10 -29.12
C GLY A 58 3.16 -8.88 -28.58
N VAL A 59 3.09 -9.12 -27.27
CA VAL A 59 1.97 -9.80 -26.60
C VAL A 59 0.95 -8.76 -26.16
N THR A 60 0.47 -7.95 -27.11
CA THR A 60 -0.73 -7.13 -26.88
C THR A 60 -1.92 -7.98 -27.29
N ASN A 61 -2.37 -8.83 -26.37
CA ASN A 61 -3.60 -9.56 -26.60
C ASN A 61 -4.76 -8.62 -26.27
N ASP A 62 -5.61 -8.39 -27.27
CA ASP A 62 -6.94 -7.81 -27.17
C ASP A 62 -7.84 -8.65 -26.24
N THR A 63 -7.58 -8.60 -24.94
CA THR A 63 -8.48 -9.13 -23.91
C THR A 63 -8.95 -7.96 -23.05
N THR A 64 -9.70 -7.08 -23.68
CA THR A 64 -10.74 -6.29 -23.03
C THR A 64 -11.94 -6.28 -23.98
N GLN A 65 -12.54 -7.46 -24.13
CA GLN A 65 -13.98 -7.56 -24.21
C GLN A 65 -14.43 -8.35 -22.99
N GLU A 66 -15.56 -7.89 -22.45
CA GLU A 66 -16.22 -8.23 -21.17
C GLU A 66 -15.75 -7.48 -19.92
#